data_AF-A0A238W5G3-F1
#
_entry.id   AF-A0A238W5G3-F1
#
_cell.length_a   1.000
_cell.length_b   1.000
_cell.length_c   1.000
_cell.angle_alpha   90.00
_cell.angle_beta   90.00
_cell.angle_gamma   90.00
#
_symmetry.space_group_name_H-M   'P 1'
#
loop_
_entity.id
_entity.type
_entity.pdbx_description
1 polymer ?
#
loop_
_entity_poly.entity_id
_entity_poly.type
_entity_poly.pdbx_seq_one_letter_code
_entity_poly.pdbx_strand_id
1 'polypeptide(L)'
;MLDQGPAGSHDSAGPWSSLRQTGVMSLAAHLEELGRPLVDEQLRHPTVKGIAQGDLDEAVFRSWLEQDYLFLHDYVRVFSRLAWQAPDAHLGDLVDLAHATFHDELDLHRSLSTSFSADLDGARKGPACAAYTSFLLDSAAVYGDGLAALYPCMWGYSTLGRILAENPPSEPRYRRWVDTYADPGFADLAARIAQMIDEADPDPATAERLFVQGMRHEVAFWSVES
;
A
#
# COMPACT_ATOMS: atom_id res chain seq x y z
N MET A 1 -38.21 -3.11 44.02
CA MET A 1 -38.30 -1.88 43.23
C MET A 1 -36.96 -1.18 43.37
N LEU A 2 -36.00 -1.54 42.51
CA LEU A 2 -34.71 -0.87 42.42
C LEU A 2 -34.60 -0.32 41.00
N ASP A 3 -34.42 0.98 40.97
CA ASP A 3 -34.44 1.90 39.84
C ASP A 3 -33.20 1.65 38.95
N GLN A 4 -33.45 1.34 37.68
CA GLN A 4 -32.42 1.20 36.65
C GLN A 4 -32.31 2.56 35.94
N GLY A 5 -31.24 3.30 36.23
CA GLY A 5 -30.91 4.50 35.47
C GLY A 5 -30.57 4.16 34.01
N PRO A 6 -30.91 5.01 33.03
CA PRO A 6 -30.61 4.72 31.64
C PRO A 6 -29.11 4.87 31.38
N ALA A 7 -28.48 3.81 30.89
CA ALA A 7 -27.18 3.88 30.24
C ALA A 7 -27.35 4.65 28.92
N GLY A 8 -26.89 5.89 28.87
CA GLY A 8 -26.79 6.65 27.64
C GLY A 8 -25.69 6.09 26.77
N SER A 9 -26.06 5.37 25.72
CA SER A 9 -25.21 5.05 24.58
C SER A 9 -24.99 6.32 23.77
N HIS A 10 -23.86 6.99 23.97
CA HIS A 10 -23.38 7.98 23.01
C HIS A 10 -22.72 7.25 21.84
N ASP A 11 -23.54 6.79 20.90
CA ASP A 11 -23.12 6.58 19.52
C ASP A 11 -22.90 7.97 18.91
N SER A 12 -21.69 8.51 19.07
CA SER A 12 -21.24 9.60 18.21
C SER A 12 -20.94 8.99 16.84
N ALA A 13 -21.97 8.84 16.02
CA ALA A 13 -21.84 8.50 14.61
C ALA A 13 -20.79 9.45 13.99
N GLY A 14 -19.63 8.89 13.62
CA GLY A 14 -18.54 9.67 13.07
C GLY A 14 -18.93 10.29 11.71
N PRO A 15 -18.09 11.18 11.17
CA PRO A 15 -18.29 11.79 9.85
C PRO A 15 -18.60 10.74 8.76
N TRP A 16 -17.92 9.59 8.82
CA TRP A 16 -18.16 8.45 7.94
C TRP A 16 -19.57 7.83 8.07
N SER A 17 -20.05 7.59 9.30
CA SER A 17 -21.39 7.02 9.53
C SER A 17 -22.51 7.88 8.93
N SER A 18 -22.28 9.18 8.77
CA SER A 18 -23.20 10.12 8.14
C SER A 18 -23.11 10.10 6.61
N LEU A 19 -21.90 9.94 6.04
CA LEU A 19 -21.67 9.87 4.58
C LEU A 19 -22.14 8.54 3.97
N ARG A 20 -22.06 7.44 4.72
CA ARG A 20 -22.60 6.12 4.31
C ARG A 20 -24.13 6.13 4.28
N GLN A 21 -24.79 6.81 5.23
CA GLN A 21 -26.26 6.91 5.28
C GLN A 21 -26.87 7.74 4.14
N THR A 22 -26.10 8.65 3.54
CA THR A 22 -26.56 9.45 2.39
C THR A 22 -26.28 8.77 1.04
N GLY A 23 -25.56 7.64 1.02
CA GLY A 23 -25.20 6.90 -0.20
C GLY A 23 -24.18 7.64 -1.09
N VAL A 24 -23.42 8.59 -0.54
CA VAL A 24 -22.63 9.55 -1.32
C VAL A 24 -21.20 9.07 -1.60
N MET A 25 -20.64 8.14 -0.82
CA MET A 25 -19.24 7.72 -0.96
C MET A 25 -19.01 6.28 -0.50
N SER A 26 -18.18 5.52 -1.22
CA SER A 26 -17.79 4.16 -0.84
C SER A 26 -16.73 4.17 0.28
N LEU A 27 -16.51 3.02 0.93
CA LEU A 27 -15.51 2.93 2.00
C LEU A 27 -14.12 3.14 1.41
N ALA A 28 -13.81 2.53 0.27
CA ALA A 28 -12.52 2.72 -0.38
C ALA A 28 -12.26 4.20 -0.73
N ALA A 29 -13.24 4.89 -1.31
CA ALA A 29 -13.12 6.32 -1.60
C ALA A 29 -12.88 7.17 -0.34
N HIS A 30 -13.51 6.82 0.79
CA HIS A 30 -13.23 7.46 2.08
C HIS A 30 -11.78 7.25 2.54
N LEU A 31 -11.26 6.01 2.42
CA LEU A 31 -9.87 5.70 2.77
C LEU A 31 -8.90 6.51 1.92
N GLU A 32 -9.15 6.65 0.62
CA GLU A 32 -8.33 7.46 -0.28
C GLU A 32 -8.28 8.94 0.16
N GLU A 33 -9.40 9.53 0.57
CA GLU A 33 -9.42 10.89 1.11
C GLU A 33 -8.53 11.02 2.35
N LEU A 34 -8.56 10.05 3.26
CA LEU A 34 -7.69 10.00 4.44
C LEU A 34 -6.21 9.80 4.06
N GLY A 35 -5.94 9.10 2.96
CA GLY A 35 -4.60 8.83 2.47
C GLY A 35 -3.91 10.04 1.79
N ARG A 36 -4.69 10.96 1.20
CA ARG A 36 -4.12 12.10 0.42
C ARG A 36 -3.05 12.90 1.18
N PRO A 37 -3.25 13.31 2.45
CA PRO A 37 -2.21 14.04 3.19
C PRO A 37 -0.91 13.23 3.39
N LEU A 38 -1.01 11.90 3.47
CA LEU A 38 0.13 10.99 3.62
C LEU A 38 0.84 10.76 2.28
N VAL A 39 0.12 10.76 1.15
CA VAL A 39 0.74 10.84 -0.19
C VAL A 39 1.52 12.15 -0.35
N ASP A 40 0.94 13.29 0.07
CA ASP A 40 1.65 14.57 0.05
C ASP A 40 2.90 14.55 0.93
N GLU A 41 2.87 13.82 2.04
CA GLU A 41 4.04 13.63 2.90
C GLU A 41 5.13 12.80 2.22
N GLN A 42 4.76 11.70 1.55
CA GLN A 42 5.68 10.91 0.73
C GLN A 42 6.31 11.75 -0.37
N LEU A 43 5.51 12.53 -1.12
CA LEU A 43 6.01 13.48 -2.14
C LEU A 43 6.99 14.52 -1.58
N ARG A 44 6.88 14.86 -0.30
CA ARG A 44 7.78 15.80 0.37
C ARG A 44 9.04 15.13 0.92
N HIS A 45 9.06 13.80 1.03
CA HIS A 45 10.17 13.02 1.56
C HIS A 45 11.43 13.19 0.69
N PRO A 46 12.64 13.34 1.28
CA PRO A 46 13.89 13.53 0.52
C PRO A 46 14.14 12.47 -0.55
N THR A 47 13.91 11.19 -0.24
CA THR A 47 14.05 10.07 -1.20
C THR A 47 13.17 10.25 -2.44
N VAL A 48 11.87 10.49 -2.25
CA VAL A 48 10.91 10.66 -3.34
C VAL A 48 11.20 11.92 -4.15
N LYS A 49 11.58 13.02 -3.49
CA LYS A 49 12.02 14.24 -4.17
C LYS A 49 13.26 14.00 -5.03
N GLY A 50 14.25 13.29 -4.52
CA GLY A 50 15.45 12.96 -5.28
C GLY A 50 15.15 12.07 -6.49
N ILE A 51 14.21 11.12 -6.37
CA ILE A 51 13.72 10.32 -7.50
C ILE A 51 13.06 11.24 -8.54
N ALA A 52 12.17 12.13 -8.11
CA ALA A 52 11.46 13.07 -8.97
C ALA A 52 12.40 14.03 -9.72
N GLN A 53 13.44 14.51 -9.03
CA GLN A 53 14.46 15.40 -9.58
C GLN A 53 15.48 14.66 -10.44
N GLY A 54 15.63 13.35 -10.23
CA GLY A 54 16.59 12.50 -10.91
C GLY A 54 18.01 12.59 -10.33
N ASP A 55 18.15 13.06 -9.09
CA ASP A 55 19.43 13.34 -8.42
C ASP A 55 19.58 12.66 -7.04
N LEU A 56 18.68 11.72 -6.71
CA LEU A 56 18.83 10.88 -5.52
C LEU A 56 20.19 10.15 -5.53
N ASP A 57 20.85 10.11 -4.38
CA ASP A 57 22.06 9.29 -4.20
C ASP A 57 21.75 7.83 -4.48
N GLU A 58 22.51 7.23 -5.40
CA GLU A 58 22.33 5.83 -5.81
C GLU A 58 22.45 4.86 -4.64
N ALA A 59 23.22 5.18 -3.59
CA ALA A 59 23.32 4.33 -2.39
C ALA A 59 22.00 4.28 -1.60
N VAL A 60 21.27 5.40 -1.55
CA VAL A 60 19.96 5.46 -0.90
C VAL A 60 18.95 4.65 -1.69
N PHE A 61 18.92 4.82 -3.02
CA PHE A 61 17.99 4.06 -3.86
C PHE A 61 18.31 2.57 -3.90
N ARG A 62 19.60 2.21 -3.90
CA ARG A 62 20.06 0.82 -3.74
C ARG A 62 19.48 0.19 -2.47
N SER A 63 19.63 0.87 -1.34
CA SER A 63 19.13 0.39 -0.05
C SER A 63 17.62 0.22 -0.07
N TRP A 64 16.90 1.13 -0.74
CA TRP A 64 15.45 1.01 -0.94
C TRP A 64 15.09 -0.22 -1.77
N LEU A 65 15.77 -0.45 -2.90
CA LEU A 65 15.56 -1.63 -3.75
C LEU A 65 15.80 -2.95 -3.00
N GLU A 66 16.83 -3.01 -2.16
CA GLU A 66 17.11 -4.19 -1.34
C GLU A 66 16.00 -4.46 -0.31
N GLN A 67 15.46 -3.42 0.33
CA GLN A 67 14.35 -3.57 1.26
C GLN A 67 13.04 -3.92 0.56
N ASP A 68 12.77 -3.32 -0.59
CA ASP A 68 11.56 -3.56 -1.38
C ASP A 68 11.53 -4.98 -1.95
N TYR A 69 12.68 -5.52 -2.35
CA TYR A 69 12.80 -6.93 -2.74
C TYR A 69 12.33 -7.89 -1.63
N LEU A 70 12.70 -7.61 -0.38
CA LEU A 70 12.29 -8.39 0.78
C LEU A 70 10.83 -8.13 1.18
N PHE A 71 10.32 -6.92 0.93
CA PHE A 71 8.92 -6.58 1.10
C PHE A 71 8.04 -7.39 0.15
N LEU A 72 8.35 -7.40 -1.15
CA LEU A 72 7.59 -8.10 -2.18
C LEU A 72 7.41 -9.59 -1.90
N HIS A 73 8.42 -10.25 -1.32
CA HIS A 73 8.31 -11.64 -0.90
C HIS A 73 7.22 -11.88 0.15
N ASP A 74 7.04 -10.95 1.08
CA ASP A 74 5.96 -11.04 2.07
C ASP A 74 4.64 -10.51 1.53
N TYR A 75 4.69 -9.57 0.58
CA TYR A 75 3.51 -9.12 -0.14
C TYR A 75 2.83 -10.26 -0.91
N VAL A 76 3.62 -11.14 -1.54
CA VAL A 76 3.13 -12.39 -2.14
C VAL A 76 2.43 -13.30 -1.10
N ARG A 77 2.98 -13.38 0.12
CA ARG A 77 2.37 -14.16 1.21
C ARG A 77 1.06 -13.54 1.69
N VAL A 78 0.98 -12.21 1.73
CA VAL A 78 -0.25 -11.46 2.05
C VAL A 78 -1.34 -11.79 1.04
N PHE A 79 -1.06 -11.66 -0.26
CA PHE A 79 -2.02 -12.03 -1.31
C PHE A 79 -2.44 -13.49 -1.23
N SER A 80 -1.50 -14.41 -1.02
CA SER A 80 -1.78 -15.84 -0.87
C SER A 80 -2.68 -16.12 0.34
N ARG A 81 -2.45 -15.44 1.47
CA ARG A 81 -3.26 -15.57 2.69
C ARG A 81 -4.66 -15.00 2.52
N LEU A 82 -4.80 -13.92 1.75
CA LEU A 82 -6.11 -13.36 1.43
C LEU A 82 -6.88 -14.22 0.44
N ALA A 83 -6.21 -14.74 -0.60
CA ALA A 83 -6.79 -15.68 -1.56
C ALA A 83 -7.38 -16.92 -0.86
N TRP A 84 -6.69 -17.46 0.14
CA TRP A 84 -7.17 -18.59 0.96
C TRP A 84 -8.54 -18.33 1.62
N GLN A 85 -8.83 -17.08 1.98
CA GLN A 85 -10.03 -16.68 2.71
C GLN A 85 -11.07 -16.00 1.82
N ALA A 86 -10.72 -15.73 0.56
CA ALA A 86 -11.50 -14.91 -0.34
C ALA A 86 -12.81 -15.57 -0.73
N PRO A 87 -13.89 -14.79 -0.96
CA PRO A 87 -15.04 -15.30 -1.69
C PRO A 87 -14.64 -15.67 -3.13
N ASP A 88 -15.38 -16.61 -3.74
CA ASP A 88 -15.11 -17.13 -5.09
C ASP A 88 -14.89 -16.02 -6.13
N ALA A 89 -15.64 -14.92 -6.02
CA ALA A 89 -15.57 -13.78 -6.94
C ALA A 89 -14.24 -13.01 -6.88
N HIS A 90 -13.48 -13.12 -5.79
CA HIS A 90 -12.21 -12.39 -5.59
C HIS A 90 -11.00 -13.32 -5.65
N LEU A 91 -11.21 -14.64 -5.63
CA LEU A 91 -10.14 -15.64 -5.56
C LEU A 91 -9.16 -15.52 -6.73
N GLY A 92 -9.68 -15.44 -7.96
CA GLY A 92 -8.85 -15.35 -9.17
C GLY A 92 -7.93 -14.14 -9.14
N ASP A 93 -8.49 -12.96 -8.88
CA ASP A 93 -7.75 -11.70 -8.81
C ASP A 93 -6.60 -11.74 -7.79
N LEU A 94 -6.82 -12.31 -6.59
CA LEU A 94 -5.79 -12.39 -5.55
C LEU A 94 -4.71 -13.44 -5.85
N VAL A 95 -5.08 -14.54 -6.51
CA VAL A 95 -4.12 -15.53 -7.02
C VAL A 95 -3.25 -14.91 -8.12
N ASP A 96 -3.86 -14.17 -9.03
CA ASP A 96 -3.18 -13.50 -10.13
C ASP A 96 -2.24 -12.39 -9.61
N LEU A 97 -2.66 -11.62 -8.60
CA LEU A 97 -1.78 -10.66 -7.92
C LEU A 97 -0.57 -11.33 -7.27
N ALA A 98 -0.78 -12.43 -6.53
CA ALA A 98 0.33 -13.18 -5.95
C ALA A 98 1.31 -13.71 -7.02
N HIS A 99 0.77 -14.20 -8.15
CA HIS A 99 1.55 -14.67 -9.28
C HIS A 99 2.34 -13.54 -9.93
N ALA A 100 1.67 -12.45 -10.30
CA ALA A 100 2.28 -11.30 -10.97
C ALA A 100 3.36 -10.66 -10.10
N THR A 101 3.13 -10.48 -8.79
CA THR A 101 4.16 -9.96 -7.89
C THR A 101 5.36 -10.89 -7.82
N PHE A 102 5.16 -12.21 -7.74
CA PHE A 102 6.28 -13.15 -7.60
C PHE A 102 7.07 -13.38 -8.89
N HIS A 103 6.39 -13.45 -10.03
CA HIS A 103 6.98 -13.82 -11.31
C HIS A 103 7.33 -12.62 -12.19
N ASP A 104 6.49 -11.58 -12.20
CA ASP A 104 6.69 -10.44 -13.11
C ASP A 104 7.37 -9.27 -12.38
N GLU A 105 6.83 -8.85 -11.24
CA GLU A 105 7.33 -7.69 -10.49
C GLU A 105 8.71 -7.94 -9.91
N LEU A 106 8.95 -9.09 -9.26
CA LEU A 106 10.28 -9.45 -8.76
C LEU A 106 11.32 -9.56 -9.89
N ASP A 107 10.95 -9.96 -11.10
CA ASP A 107 11.87 -10.01 -12.24
C ASP A 107 12.23 -8.61 -12.76
N LEU A 108 11.24 -7.71 -12.86
CA LEU A 108 11.47 -6.29 -13.14
C LEU A 108 12.34 -5.65 -12.06
N HIS A 109 12.09 -5.99 -10.80
CA HIS A 109 12.83 -5.48 -9.64
C HIS A 109 14.29 -5.92 -9.66
N ARG A 110 14.58 -7.18 -9.99
CA ARG A 110 15.94 -7.70 -10.17
C ARG A 110 16.68 -6.96 -11.29
N SER A 111 15.99 -6.67 -12.40
CA SER A 111 16.54 -5.89 -13.51
C SER A 111 16.93 -4.47 -13.06
N LEU A 112 16.05 -3.79 -12.33
CA LEU A 112 16.33 -2.44 -11.82
C LEU A 112 17.43 -2.46 -10.76
N SER A 113 17.39 -3.40 -9.82
CA SER A 113 18.39 -3.64 -8.78
C SER A 113 19.80 -3.82 -9.34
N THR A 114 19.92 -4.58 -10.43
CA THR A 114 21.20 -4.76 -11.14
C THR A 114 21.76 -3.42 -11.65
N SER A 115 20.91 -2.52 -12.14
CA SER A 115 21.34 -1.21 -12.66
C SER A 115 21.82 -0.23 -11.58
N PHE A 116 21.53 -0.51 -10.30
CA PHE A 116 22.02 0.25 -9.14
C PHE A 116 23.09 -0.51 -8.33
N SER A 117 23.51 -1.69 -8.80
CA SER A 117 24.45 -2.58 -8.08
C SER A 117 23.97 -2.96 -6.67
N ALA A 118 22.67 -3.20 -6.51
CA ALA A 118 22.07 -3.70 -5.27
C ALA A 118 22.42 -5.18 -5.01
N ASP A 119 22.66 -5.53 -3.75
CA ASP A 119 22.92 -6.91 -3.30
C ASP A 119 21.65 -7.52 -2.71
N LEU A 120 20.82 -8.11 -3.59
CA LEU A 120 19.56 -8.73 -3.18
C LEU A 120 19.76 -10.03 -2.38
N ASP A 121 20.86 -10.76 -2.62
CA ASP A 121 21.14 -12.04 -1.96
C ASP A 121 21.66 -11.83 -0.53
N GLY A 122 22.44 -10.78 -0.30
CA GLY A 122 22.94 -10.36 1.00
C GLY A 122 21.96 -9.52 1.83
N ALA A 123 20.90 -8.99 1.19
CA ALA A 123 19.94 -8.09 1.83
C ALA A 123 19.28 -8.71 3.07
N ARG A 124 19.10 -7.88 4.10
CA ARG A 124 18.35 -8.22 5.32
C ARG A 124 17.34 -7.14 5.62
N LYS A 125 16.20 -7.54 6.15
CA LYS A 125 15.14 -6.58 6.51
C LYS A 125 15.66 -5.61 7.56
N GLY A 126 15.63 -4.33 7.21
CA GLY A 126 15.75 -3.24 8.15
C GLY A 126 14.48 -3.11 9.00
N PRO A 127 14.52 -2.26 10.05
CA PRO A 127 13.41 -2.10 10.99
C PRO A 127 12.09 -1.70 10.32
N ALA A 128 12.13 -0.78 9.35
CA ALA A 128 10.94 -0.31 8.63
C ALA A 128 10.28 -1.44 7.82
N CYS A 129 11.06 -2.18 7.02
CA CYS A 129 10.56 -3.31 6.23
C CYS A 129 10.01 -4.43 7.12
N ALA A 130 10.71 -4.79 8.20
CA ALA A 130 10.26 -5.80 9.15
C ALA A 130 8.93 -5.39 9.84
N ALA A 131 8.82 -4.14 10.29
CA ALA A 131 7.61 -3.63 10.90
C ALA A 131 6.43 -3.61 9.92
N TYR A 132 6.66 -3.16 8.69
CA TYR A 132 5.60 -3.07 7.68
C TYR A 132 5.09 -4.46 7.26
N THR A 133 6.01 -5.35 6.90
CA THR A 133 5.63 -6.71 6.47
C THR A 133 4.96 -7.51 7.58
N SER A 134 5.38 -7.36 8.83
CA SER A 134 4.70 -7.99 9.98
C SER A 134 3.28 -7.46 10.13
N PHE A 135 3.09 -6.14 10.06
CA PHE A 135 1.77 -5.51 10.10
C PHE A 135 0.83 -6.04 9.00
N LEU A 136 1.31 -6.17 7.75
CA LEU A 136 0.52 -6.69 6.65
C LEU A 136 0.13 -8.16 6.85
N LEU A 137 1.09 -8.99 7.26
CA LEU A 137 0.85 -10.41 7.51
C LEU A 137 -0.13 -10.64 8.66
N ASP A 138 -0.03 -9.86 9.74
CA ASP A 138 -0.94 -9.91 10.88
C ASP A 138 -2.35 -9.45 10.48
N SER A 139 -2.47 -8.35 9.74
CA SER A 139 -3.75 -7.83 9.25
C SER A 139 -4.46 -8.79 8.30
N ALA A 140 -3.69 -9.52 7.47
CA ALA A 140 -4.21 -10.56 6.58
C ALA A 140 -4.78 -11.79 7.31
N ALA A 141 -4.78 -11.82 8.65
CA ALA A 141 -5.53 -12.81 9.43
C ALA A 141 -7.04 -12.71 9.28
N VAL A 142 -7.55 -11.53 8.87
CA VAL A 142 -8.96 -11.29 8.56
C VAL A 142 -9.01 -10.70 7.16
N TYR A 143 -9.91 -11.22 6.31
CA TYR A 143 -9.95 -10.88 4.88
C TYR A 143 -10.10 -9.37 4.62
N GLY A 144 -11.15 -8.75 5.15
CA GLY A 144 -11.41 -7.31 4.96
C GLY A 144 -10.34 -6.41 5.60
N ASP A 145 -9.80 -6.80 6.75
CA ASP A 145 -8.70 -6.08 7.42
C ASP A 145 -7.43 -6.10 6.58
N GLY A 146 -7.08 -7.25 6.01
CA GLY A 146 -5.90 -7.38 5.15
C GLY A 146 -6.05 -6.62 3.83
N LEU A 147 -7.25 -6.58 3.24
CA LEU A 147 -7.52 -5.72 2.08
C LEU A 147 -7.29 -4.24 2.42
N ALA A 148 -7.86 -3.75 3.53
CA ALA A 148 -7.67 -2.37 3.97
C ALA A 148 -6.19 -2.05 4.32
N ALA A 149 -5.47 -3.00 4.90
CA ALA A 149 -4.07 -2.84 5.29
C ALA A 149 -3.09 -2.82 4.10
N LEU A 150 -3.35 -3.60 3.03
CA LEU A 150 -2.49 -3.64 1.84
C LEU A 150 -2.80 -2.55 0.82
N TYR A 151 -4.02 -1.99 0.86
CA TYR A 151 -4.48 -0.98 -0.09
C TYR A 151 -3.58 0.27 -0.19
N PRO A 152 -3.00 0.78 0.91
CA PRO A 152 -2.00 1.85 0.87
C PRO A 152 -0.86 1.64 -0.12
N CYS A 153 -0.38 0.41 -0.28
CA CYS A 153 0.71 0.11 -1.21
C CYS A 153 0.23 0.25 -2.67
N MET A 154 -0.83 -0.47 -3.04
CA MET A 154 -1.39 -0.44 -4.40
C MET A 154 -1.82 0.98 -4.81
N TRP A 155 -2.69 1.59 -4.02
CA TRP A 155 -3.25 2.90 -4.33
C TRP A 155 -2.23 4.03 -4.14
N GLY A 156 -1.41 3.96 -3.08
CA GLY A 156 -0.42 4.97 -2.77
C GLY A 156 0.67 5.05 -3.84
N TYR A 157 1.25 3.92 -4.25
CA TYR A 157 2.24 3.92 -5.34
C TYR A 157 1.63 4.30 -6.68
N SER A 158 0.41 3.84 -7.00
CA SER A 158 -0.28 4.24 -8.24
C SER A 158 -0.49 5.74 -8.30
N THR A 159 -0.96 6.33 -7.19
CA THR A 159 -1.16 7.78 -7.06
C THR A 159 0.16 8.53 -7.15
N LEU A 160 1.18 8.07 -6.43
CA LEU A 160 2.51 8.66 -6.40
C LEU A 160 3.16 8.65 -7.80
N GLY A 161 3.18 7.49 -8.46
CA GLY A 161 3.74 7.29 -9.79
C GLY A 161 3.08 8.21 -10.82
N ARG A 162 1.75 8.29 -10.82
CA ARG A 162 1.00 9.19 -11.71
C ARG A 162 1.36 10.67 -11.51
N ILE A 163 1.50 11.12 -10.26
CA ILE A 163 1.91 12.50 -9.95
C ILE A 163 3.34 12.76 -10.45
N LEU A 164 4.26 11.83 -10.20
CA LEU A 164 5.65 11.96 -10.65
C LEU A 164 5.78 11.92 -12.19
N ALA A 165 4.91 11.18 -12.87
CA ALA A 165 4.88 11.09 -14.32
C ALA A 165 4.42 12.40 -15.02
N GLU A 166 3.81 13.35 -14.30
CA GLU A 166 3.49 14.67 -14.86
C GLU A 166 4.75 15.47 -15.20
N ASN A 167 5.84 15.26 -14.45
CA ASN A 167 7.15 15.87 -14.69
C ASN A 167 8.25 14.81 -14.46
N PRO A 168 8.42 13.87 -15.41
CA PRO A 168 9.24 12.68 -15.18
C PRO A 168 10.74 13.02 -15.09
N PRO A 169 11.50 12.34 -14.22
CA PRO A 169 12.93 12.62 -14.04
C PRO A 169 13.71 12.41 -15.34
N SER A 170 14.81 13.15 -15.47
CA SER A 170 15.70 13.06 -16.65
C SER A 170 16.63 11.84 -16.60
N GLU A 171 16.94 11.34 -15.40
CA GLU A 171 17.72 10.13 -15.20
C GLU A 171 16.88 8.89 -15.61
N PRO A 172 17.32 8.07 -16.58
CA PRO A 172 16.48 7.03 -17.16
C PRO A 172 16.06 5.89 -16.22
N ARG A 173 16.88 5.56 -15.21
CA ARG A 173 16.58 4.49 -14.24
C ARG A 173 15.50 4.94 -13.26
N TYR A 174 15.58 6.18 -12.75
CA TYR A 174 14.50 6.75 -11.92
C TYR A 174 13.22 6.95 -12.72
N ARG A 175 13.32 7.34 -14.00
CA ARG A 175 12.15 7.40 -14.90
C ARG A 175 11.49 6.05 -15.06
N ARG A 176 12.28 4.99 -15.31
CA ARG A 176 11.75 3.62 -15.43
C ARG A 176 10.98 3.20 -14.18
N TRP A 177 11.45 3.56 -13.00
CA TRP A 177 10.75 3.29 -11.75
C TRP A 177 9.41 4.04 -11.68
N VAL A 178 9.38 5.34 -12.04
CA VAL A 178 8.15 6.14 -12.09
C VAL A 178 7.16 5.55 -13.09
N ASP A 179 7.62 5.16 -14.28
CA ASP A 179 6.79 4.60 -15.34
C ASP A 179 6.11 3.29 -14.91
N THR A 180 6.77 2.45 -14.11
CA THR A 180 6.17 1.22 -13.55
C THR A 180 4.92 1.53 -12.72
N TYR A 181 5.00 2.48 -11.79
CA TYR A 181 3.87 2.79 -10.90
C TYR A 181 2.85 3.75 -11.52
N ALA A 182 3.21 4.46 -12.60
CA ALA A 182 2.30 5.27 -13.39
C ALA A 182 1.48 4.43 -14.41
N ASP A 183 1.76 3.14 -14.54
CA ASP A 183 1.09 2.25 -15.49
C ASP A 183 -0.43 2.19 -15.24
N PRO A 184 -1.27 2.36 -16.28
CA PRO A 184 -2.72 2.27 -16.13
C PRO A 184 -3.20 0.90 -15.60
N GLY A 185 -2.52 -0.19 -15.96
CA GLY A 185 -2.82 -1.53 -15.44
C GLY A 185 -2.57 -1.64 -13.94
N PHE A 186 -1.54 -0.98 -13.41
CA PHE A 186 -1.33 -0.90 -11.96
C PHE A 186 -2.46 -0.12 -11.26
N ALA A 187 -2.95 0.97 -11.88
CA ALA A 187 -4.10 1.71 -11.38
C ALA A 187 -5.41 0.88 -11.41
N ASP A 188 -5.60 0.06 -12.45
CA ASP A 188 -6.75 -0.85 -12.55
C ASP A 188 -6.73 -1.93 -11.46
N LEU A 189 -5.55 -2.47 -11.13
CA LEU A 189 -5.39 -3.41 -10.01
C LEU A 189 -5.70 -2.76 -8.66
N ALA A 190 -5.24 -1.52 -8.43
CA ALA A 190 -5.59 -0.77 -7.23
C ALA A 190 -7.11 -0.53 -7.15
N ALA A 191 -7.74 -0.13 -8.25
CA ALA A 191 -9.20 0.04 -8.32
C ALA A 191 -9.95 -1.28 -8.07
N ARG A 192 -9.38 -2.42 -8.46
CA ARG A 192 -9.98 -3.73 -8.17
C ARG A 192 -9.93 -4.06 -6.68
N ILE A 193 -8.83 -3.75 -5.98
CA ILE A 193 -8.76 -3.88 -4.51
C ILE A 193 -9.77 -2.94 -3.82
N ALA A 194 -9.93 -1.72 -4.31
CA ALA A 194 -10.93 -0.78 -3.81
C ALA A 194 -12.35 -1.38 -3.85
N GLN A 195 -12.71 -1.99 -4.99
CA GLN A 195 -13.99 -2.69 -5.14
C GLN A 195 -14.12 -3.85 -4.15
N MET A 196 -13.07 -4.67 -4.00
CA MET A 196 -13.10 -5.79 -3.04
C MET A 196 -13.28 -5.31 -1.59
N ILE A 197 -12.72 -4.16 -1.21
CA ILE A 197 -12.94 -3.56 0.12
C ILE A 197 -14.41 -3.20 0.31
N ASP A 198 -15.02 -2.55 -0.68
CA ASP A 198 -16.42 -2.17 -0.65
C ASP A 198 -17.35 -3.40 -0.65
N GLU A 199 -16.99 -4.46 -1.40
CA GLU A 199 -17.72 -5.74 -1.47
C GLU A 199 -17.59 -6.57 -0.19
N ALA A 200 -16.43 -6.54 0.47
CA ALA A 200 -16.19 -7.25 1.72
C ALA A 200 -16.86 -6.58 2.95
N ASP A 201 -17.25 -5.30 2.82
CA ASP A 201 -17.90 -4.47 3.85
C ASP A 201 -17.31 -4.67 5.26
N PRO A 202 -15.97 -4.49 5.45
CA PRO A 202 -15.35 -4.63 6.75
C PRO A 202 -15.84 -3.56 7.74
N ASP A 203 -15.59 -3.78 9.04
CA ASP A 203 -15.83 -2.75 10.04
C ASP A 203 -15.08 -1.45 9.67
N PRO A 204 -15.78 -0.33 9.40
CA PRO A 204 -15.13 0.84 8.83
C PRO A 204 -14.09 1.49 9.74
N ALA A 205 -14.32 1.47 11.05
CA ALA A 205 -13.37 2.03 12.01
C ALA A 205 -12.05 1.22 12.04
N THR A 206 -12.16 -0.09 11.86
CA THR A 206 -10.99 -0.97 11.72
C THR A 206 -10.30 -0.79 10.38
N ALA A 207 -11.05 -0.74 9.27
CA ALA A 207 -10.50 -0.48 7.95
C ALA A 207 -9.75 0.87 7.89
N GLU A 208 -10.33 1.94 8.43
CA GLU A 208 -9.69 3.26 8.54
C GLU A 208 -8.37 3.18 9.30
N ARG A 209 -8.38 2.58 10.49
CA ARG A 209 -7.18 2.44 11.33
C ARG A 209 -6.07 1.69 10.60
N LEU A 210 -6.40 0.57 9.96
CA LEU A 210 -5.44 -0.27 9.25
C LEU A 210 -4.90 0.43 8.00
N PHE A 211 -5.76 1.06 7.21
CA PHE A 211 -5.35 1.84 6.05
C PHE A 211 -4.40 2.99 6.43
N VAL A 212 -4.76 3.79 7.44
CA VAL A 212 -3.91 4.90 7.91
C VAL A 212 -2.59 4.37 8.47
N GLN A 213 -2.60 3.22 9.17
CA GLN A 213 -1.38 2.59 9.64
C GLN A 213 -0.50 2.12 8.47
N GLY A 214 -1.07 1.50 7.43
CA GLY A 214 -0.34 1.13 6.22
C GLY A 214 0.27 2.34 5.52
N MET A 215 -0.47 3.43 5.36
CA MET A 215 0.06 4.69 4.81
C MET A 215 1.23 5.27 5.64
N ARG A 216 1.20 5.13 6.98
CA ARG A 216 2.33 5.53 7.83
C ARG A 216 3.53 4.63 7.67
N HIS A 217 3.32 3.33 7.46
CA HIS A 217 4.40 2.42 7.12
C HIS A 217 5.03 2.79 5.77
N GLU A 218 4.23 3.19 4.77
CA GLU A 218 4.75 3.68 3.49
C GLU A 218 5.64 4.92 3.66
N VAL A 219 5.19 5.92 4.43
CA VAL A 219 6.01 7.10 4.75
C VAL A 219 7.33 6.68 5.41
N ALA A 220 7.27 5.77 6.39
CA ALA A 220 8.46 5.29 7.10
C ALA A 220 9.39 4.45 6.21
N PHE A 221 8.84 3.75 5.22
CA PHE A 221 9.61 2.92 4.29
C PHE A 221 10.54 3.76 3.40
N TRP A 222 10.24 5.04 3.17
CA TRP A 222 11.15 5.94 2.44
C TRP A 222 12.43 6.31 3.21
N SER A 223 12.45 6.10 4.52
CA SER A 223 13.58 6.38 5.42
C SER A 223 14.48 5.15 5.65
N VAL A 224 14.63 4.26 4.65
CA VAL A 224 15.58 3.14 4.73
C VAL A 224 16.98 3.65 5.06
N GLU A 225 17.65 2.97 5.99
CA GLU A 225 19.03 3.24 6.34
C GLU A 225 19.94 2.69 5.23
N SER A 226 20.94 3.47 4.84
CA SER A 226 21.96 3.15 3.83
C SER A 226 23.25 2.60 4.44
#